data_AF-A0A2J7QKP7-F1
#
_entry.id   AF-A0A2J7QKP7-F1
#
_cell.length_a   1.000
_cell.length_b   1.000
_cell.length_c   1.000
_cell.angle_alpha   90.00
_cell.angle_beta   90.00
_cell.angle_gamma   90.00
#
_symmetry.space_group_name_H-M   'P 1'
#
loop_
_entity.id
_entity.type
_entity.pdbx_description
1 polymer ?
#
loop_
_entity_poly.entity_id
_entity_poly.type
_entity_poly.pdbx_seq_one_letter_code
_entity_poly.pdbx_strand_id
1 'polypeptide(L)'
;MLQSRYACFCVKRMLKYGSHESRKAIIRSLHGKVVKLTSHSVAAPILEHTYSTWASAFEKSQLRQEFYGDMYKQDKESDVNSLDDVFQKTPTMKEAILSAVKANMSRILDKKLTKSSLLHTVLCEYLRHCSKEDRDEALLQIQNSLLDFTSTRDGAHVAIMCIWHASNKVKKMIMKSLKGHMMEVAKSEHGHLILLALFDTVDDTVLLKKMLMPEVLGDLWSVASDEYGRKVILYLVAHRDPLYFHPTEVDMLRKGAALSCIKKDLEVRRSELLDAVSDPLLEAIANDAETWLSNSSIGMVTLAVLKSGKGSELQKAFETIAEYICDVTKKISEEKQEFFVVEHAGTHLMLKKLIQHDKERLRNGEVTFSSVLVSKLTEGTLLSWITYNRGCFLLVAMMENRIQSVVDETQRKLQPLISHIRKQTSVGASILHKRLTA
;
A
#
# COMPACT_ATOMS: atom_id res chain seq x y z
N MET A 1 -9.03 1.47 -40.30
CA MET A 1 -9.46 0.22 -39.64
C MET A 1 -9.84 0.42 -38.17
N LEU A 2 -9.00 1.04 -37.34
CA LEU A 2 -9.26 1.23 -35.89
C LEU A 2 -10.58 1.91 -35.52
N GLN A 3 -11.08 2.83 -36.35
CA GLN A 3 -12.35 3.54 -36.10
C GLN A 3 -13.59 2.76 -36.55
N SER A 4 -13.44 1.70 -37.36
CA SER A 4 -14.57 0.89 -37.84
C SER A 4 -14.99 -0.10 -36.77
N ARG A 5 -16.29 -0.23 -36.51
CA ARG A 5 -16.85 -1.19 -35.52
C ARG A 5 -16.44 -2.64 -35.79
N TYR A 6 -16.20 -3.01 -37.05
CA TYR A 6 -15.87 -4.38 -37.44
C TYR A 6 -14.38 -4.55 -37.79
N ALA A 7 -13.82 -3.66 -38.61
CA ALA A 7 -12.43 -3.82 -39.06
C ALA A 7 -11.41 -3.64 -37.93
N CYS A 8 -11.82 -3.07 -36.79
CA CYS A 8 -10.95 -2.92 -35.62
C CYS A 8 -10.60 -4.27 -34.96
N PHE A 9 -11.45 -5.30 -35.11
CA PHE A 9 -11.16 -6.65 -34.65
C PHE A 9 -10.00 -7.30 -35.42
N CYS A 10 -9.85 -6.99 -36.72
CA CYS A 10 -8.69 -7.41 -37.50
C CYS A 10 -7.40 -6.84 -36.89
N VAL A 11 -7.41 -5.56 -36.51
CA VAL A 11 -6.24 -4.93 -35.86
C VAL A 11 -5.96 -5.58 -34.50
N LYS A 12 -6.98 -5.87 -33.68
CA LYS A 12 -6.81 -6.62 -32.42
C LYS A 12 -6.16 -7.99 -32.65
N ARG A 13 -6.57 -8.71 -33.70
CA ARG A 13 -5.97 -10.02 -34.07
C ARG A 13 -4.53 -9.86 -34.54
N MET A 14 -4.23 -8.84 -35.35
CA MET A 14 -2.86 -8.54 -35.77
C MET A 14 -1.95 -8.18 -34.60
N LEU A 15 -2.44 -7.41 -33.61
CA LEU A 15 -1.69 -7.13 -32.39
C LEU A 15 -1.43 -8.40 -31.57
N LYS A 16 -2.45 -9.25 -31.40
CA LYS A 16 -2.34 -10.47 -30.59
C LYS A 16 -1.45 -11.54 -31.23
N TYR A 17 -1.62 -11.81 -32.52
CA TYR A 17 -1.00 -12.95 -33.21
C TYR A 17 0.06 -12.56 -34.25
N GLY A 18 0.18 -11.28 -34.59
CA GLY A 18 1.13 -10.81 -35.58
C GLY A 18 2.58 -10.82 -35.07
N SER A 19 3.52 -10.70 -36.02
CA SER A 19 4.94 -10.58 -35.69
C SER A 19 5.25 -9.26 -34.99
N HIS A 20 6.43 -9.20 -34.39
CA HIS A 20 6.95 -7.97 -33.80
C HIS A 20 7.04 -6.82 -34.82
N GLU A 21 7.41 -7.11 -36.07
CA GLU A 21 7.49 -6.14 -37.18
C GLU A 21 6.09 -5.61 -37.53
N SER A 22 5.09 -6.48 -37.54
CA SER A 22 3.70 -6.09 -37.78
C SER A 22 3.19 -5.17 -36.66
N ARG A 23 3.50 -5.46 -35.40
CA ARG A 23 3.15 -4.61 -34.26
C ARG A 23 3.83 -3.24 -34.37
N LYS A 24 5.12 -3.18 -34.69
CA LYS A 24 5.84 -1.93 -34.94
C LYS A 24 5.24 -1.14 -36.10
N ALA A 25 4.87 -1.80 -37.20
CA ALA A 25 4.21 -1.15 -38.33
C ALA A 25 2.86 -0.56 -37.92
N ILE A 26 2.07 -1.27 -37.11
CA ILE A 26 0.82 -0.76 -36.55
C ILE A 26 1.09 0.48 -35.69
N ILE A 27 2.04 0.43 -34.76
CA ILE A 27 2.37 1.56 -33.88
C ILE A 27 2.78 2.79 -34.70
N ARG A 28 3.69 2.64 -35.67
CA ARG A 28 4.10 3.73 -36.57
C ARG A 28 2.92 4.32 -37.34
N SER A 29 1.95 3.50 -37.75
CA SER A 29 0.75 3.97 -38.47
C SER A 29 -0.18 4.86 -37.63
N LEU A 30 -0.03 4.83 -36.30
CA LEU A 30 -0.77 5.67 -35.36
C LEU A 30 -0.27 7.13 -35.35
N HIS A 31 0.98 7.38 -35.78
CA HIS A 31 1.58 8.70 -35.73
C HIS A 31 0.73 9.74 -36.49
N GLY A 32 0.57 10.91 -35.88
CA GLY A 32 -0.26 12.02 -36.33
C GLY A 32 -1.76 11.82 -36.13
N LYS A 33 -2.18 10.70 -35.54
CA LYS A 33 -3.60 10.33 -35.35
C LYS A 33 -3.91 9.98 -33.90
N VAL A 34 -2.95 10.05 -32.98
CA VAL A 34 -3.10 9.53 -31.60
C VAL A 34 -4.26 10.22 -30.89
N VAL A 35 -4.25 11.55 -30.78
CA VAL A 35 -5.34 12.30 -30.11
C VAL A 35 -6.71 12.03 -30.76
N LYS A 36 -6.76 11.90 -32.09
CA LYS A 36 -7.99 11.57 -32.83
C LYS A 36 -8.50 10.16 -32.48
N LEU A 37 -7.59 9.20 -32.34
CA LEU A 37 -7.93 7.81 -32.01
C LEU A 37 -8.29 7.65 -30.52
N THR A 38 -7.59 8.33 -29.61
CA THR A 38 -7.91 8.33 -28.17
C THR A 38 -9.27 8.99 -27.89
N SER A 39 -9.66 9.97 -28.71
CA SER A 39 -10.98 10.63 -28.61
C SER A 39 -12.11 9.91 -29.38
N HIS A 40 -11.89 8.67 -29.84
CA HIS A 40 -12.87 7.90 -30.61
C HIS A 40 -13.26 6.62 -29.88
N SER A 41 -14.54 6.46 -29.52
CA SER A 41 -15.03 5.38 -28.64
C SER A 41 -14.69 3.95 -29.10
N VAL A 42 -14.64 3.69 -30.41
CA VAL A 42 -14.26 2.38 -30.95
C VAL A 42 -12.74 2.18 -30.96
N ALA A 43 -11.98 3.26 -31.19
CA ALA A 43 -10.53 3.16 -31.41
C ALA A 43 -9.74 3.27 -30.12
N ALA A 44 -10.22 4.07 -29.16
CA ALA A 44 -9.54 4.34 -27.90
C ALA A 44 -9.18 3.08 -27.11
N PRO A 45 -10.06 2.07 -26.94
CA PRO A 45 -9.69 0.85 -26.23
C PRO A 45 -8.58 0.03 -26.95
N ILE A 46 -8.49 0.15 -28.28
CA ILE A 46 -7.49 -0.57 -29.07
C ILE A 46 -6.16 0.17 -29.05
N LEU A 47 -6.21 1.49 -29.14
CA LEU A 47 -5.05 2.34 -28.94
C LEU A 47 -4.46 2.13 -27.55
N GLU A 48 -5.29 2.12 -26.51
CA GLU A 48 -4.86 1.86 -25.14
C GLU A 48 -4.21 0.49 -25.00
N HIS A 49 -4.82 -0.57 -25.56
CA HIS A 49 -4.21 -1.89 -25.55
C HIS A 49 -2.86 -1.91 -26.31
N THR A 50 -2.78 -1.20 -27.43
CA THR A 50 -1.53 -1.06 -28.21
C THR A 50 -0.45 -0.36 -27.38
N TYR A 51 -0.80 0.76 -26.76
CA TYR A 51 0.10 1.58 -25.94
C TYR A 51 0.57 0.83 -24.69
N SER A 52 -0.36 0.29 -23.90
CA SER A 52 -0.05 -0.36 -22.63
C SER A 52 0.74 -1.66 -22.79
N THR A 53 0.36 -2.50 -23.76
CA THR A 53 0.85 -3.87 -23.89
C THR A 53 2.01 -4.02 -24.86
N TRP A 54 2.02 -3.26 -25.97
CA TRP A 54 2.93 -3.53 -27.09
C TRP A 54 3.95 -2.43 -27.37
N ALA A 55 3.67 -1.19 -26.98
CA ALA A 55 4.60 -0.08 -27.21
C ALA A 55 5.77 -0.09 -26.22
N SER A 56 6.99 0.05 -26.76
CA SER A 56 8.20 0.29 -25.99
C SER A 56 8.17 1.65 -25.28
N ALA A 57 9.07 1.88 -24.31
CA ALA A 57 9.19 3.18 -23.64
C ALA A 57 9.41 4.34 -24.64
N PHE A 58 10.21 4.10 -25.68
CA PHE A 58 10.46 5.05 -26.76
C PHE A 58 9.19 5.34 -27.56
N GLU A 59 8.46 4.31 -28.02
CA GLU A 59 7.21 4.49 -28.76
C GLU A 59 6.13 5.17 -27.90
N LYS A 60 6.03 4.83 -26.62
CA LYS A 60 5.12 5.49 -25.67
C LYS A 60 5.40 6.99 -25.61
N SER A 61 6.68 7.37 -25.57
CA SER A 61 7.11 8.77 -25.62
C SER A 61 6.66 9.47 -26.91
N GLN A 62 6.94 8.87 -28.06
CA GLN A 62 6.54 9.43 -29.36
C GLN A 62 5.02 9.62 -29.51
N LEU A 63 4.23 8.67 -29.03
CA LEU A 63 2.77 8.76 -29.05
C LEU A 63 2.26 9.85 -28.10
N ARG A 64 2.91 10.02 -26.93
CA ARG A 64 2.59 11.07 -25.96
C ARG A 64 2.85 12.47 -26.50
N GLN A 65 3.92 12.67 -27.26
CA GLN A 65 4.25 13.99 -27.81
C GLN A 65 3.13 14.62 -28.66
N GLU A 66 2.24 13.84 -29.28
CA GLU A 66 1.11 14.41 -30.06
C GLU A 66 0.13 15.22 -29.23
N PHE A 67 0.14 15.05 -27.91
CA PHE A 67 -0.66 15.85 -27.01
C PHE A 67 -0.09 17.24 -26.77
N TYR A 68 1.22 17.42 -26.94
CA TYR A 68 1.93 18.66 -26.63
C TYR A 68 1.74 19.75 -27.69
N GLY A 69 1.20 19.41 -28.86
CA GLY A 69 0.87 20.37 -29.91
C GLY A 69 1.08 19.83 -31.31
N ASP A 70 0.71 20.64 -32.31
CA ASP A 70 0.72 20.23 -33.71
C ASP A 70 2.12 19.93 -34.27
N MET A 71 3.16 20.59 -33.72
CA MET A 71 4.56 20.36 -34.12
C MET A 71 4.98 18.88 -33.97
N TYR A 72 4.47 18.21 -32.94
CA TYR A 72 4.86 16.83 -32.62
C TYR A 72 3.99 15.77 -33.31
N LYS A 73 3.08 16.14 -34.22
CA LYS A 73 2.24 15.17 -34.94
C LYS A 73 3.07 14.26 -35.85
N GLN A 74 4.02 14.84 -36.57
CA GLN A 74 4.89 14.11 -37.50
C GLN A 74 6.36 14.15 -37.05
N ASP A 75 6.81 15.28 -36.53
CA ASP A 75 8.20 15.50 -36.16
C ASP A 75 8.42 15.09 -34.69
N LYS A 76 8.78 13.82 -34.49
CA LYS A 76 9.04 13.25 -33.16
C LYS A 76 10.47 13.54 -32.74
N GLU A 77 10.65 13.97 -31.49
CA GLU A 77 11.97 14.22 -30.92
C GLU A 77 12.36 13.11 -29.94
N SER A 78 13.52 12.48 -30.13
CA SER A 78 13.92 11.31 -29.33
C SER A 78 14.26 11.63 -27.87
N ASP A 79 14.62 12.87 -27.60
CA ASP A 79 15.03 13.40 -26.29
C ASP A 79 13.88 14.10 -25.55
N VAL A 80 12.68 14.21 -26.14
CA VAL A 80 11.48 14.74 -25.48
C VAL A 80 10.66 13.59 -24.91
N ASN A 81 10.66 13.44 -23.59
CA ASN A 81 9.90 12.40 -22.89
C ASN A 81 8.79 12.95 -21.98
N SER A 82 8.70 14.26 -21.78
CA SER A 82 7.71 14.85 -20.88
C SER A 82 7.45 16.30 -21.27
N LEU A 83 6.39 16.89 -20.70
CA LEU A 83 6.21 18.34 -20.79
C LEU A 83 7.39 19.13 -20.19
N ASP A 84 8.04 18.62 -19.15
CA ASP A 84 9.24 19.23 -18.58
C ASP A 84 10.36 19.38 -19.63
N ASP A 85 10.61 18.34 -20.43
CA ASP A 85 11.62 18.37 -21.49
C ASP A 85 11.26 19.39 -22.59
N VAL A 86 9.97 19.49 -22.94
CA VAL A 86 9.49 20.49 -23.90
C VAL A 86 9.71 21.91 -23.37
N PHE A 87 9.42 22.16 -22.09
CA PHE A 87 9.56 23.48 -21.50
C PHE A 87 11.02 23.90 -21.30
N GLN A 88 11.92 22.95 -21.10
CA GLN A 88 13.37 23.22 -21.07
C GLN A 88 13.88 23.67 -22.44
N LYS A 89 13.37 23.07 -23.52
CA LYS A 89 13.76 23.42 -24.89
C LYS A 89 13.13 24.73 -25.38
N THR A 90 11.84 24.91 -25.10
CA THR A 90 11.06 26.02 -25.67
C THR A 90 10.24 26.73 -24.58
N PRO A 91 10.90 27.39 -23.60
CA PRO A 91 10.23 27.97 -22.44
C PRO A 91 9.24 29.09 -22.81
N THR A 92 9.51 29.82 -23.90
CA THR A 92 8.66 30.92 -24.40
C THR A 92 7.30 30.45 -24.91
N MET A 93 7.16 29.17 -25.27
CA MET A 93 5.93 28.59 -25.82
C MET A 93 5.10 27.84 -24.78
N LYS A 94 5.50 27.87 -23.50
CA LYS A 94 4.87 27.10 -22.42
C LYS A 94 3.35 27.25 -22.37
N GLU A 95 2.85 28.48 -22.39
CA GLU A 95 1.40 28.75 -22.33
C GLU A 95 0.65 28.22 -23.56
N ALA A 96 1.23 28.37 -24.76
CA ALA A 96 0.65 27.85 -25.98
C ALA A 96 0.60 26.30 -25.98
N ILE A 97 1.66 25.66 -25.48
CA ILE A 97 1.72 24.20 -25.32
C ILE A 97 0.68 23.72 -24.29
N LEU A 98 0.58 24.36 -23.12
CA LEU A 98 -0.42 24.02 -22.11
C LEU A 98 -1.84 24.18 -22.66
N SER A 99 -2.11 25.24 -23.44
CA SER A 99 -3.40 25.43 -24.11
C SER A 99 -3.70 24.31 -25.11
N ALA A 100 -2.72 23.88 -25.90
CA ALA A 100 -2.88 22.76 -26.84
C ALA A 100 -3.13 21.43 -26.10
N VAL A 101 -2.39 21.16 -25.02
CA VAL A 101 -2.57 19.97 -24.17
C VAL A 101 -3.97 19.95 -23.56
N LYS A 102 -4.41 21.07 -22.98
CA LYS A 102 -5.77 21.24 -22.43
C LYS A 102 -6.81 20.88 -23.48
N ALA A 103 -6.75 21.51 -24.67
CA ALA A 103 -7.70 21.27 -25.75
C ALA A 103 -7.71 19.79 -26.19
N ASN A 104 -6.55 19.15 -26.32
CA ASN A 104 -6.43 17.75 -26.71
C ASN A 104 -7.00 16.79 -25.66
N MET A 105 -6.75 17.07 -24.37
CA MET A 105 -7.30 16.30 -23.25
C MET A 105 -8.81 16.46 -23.12
N SER A 106 -9.34 17.69 -23.17
CA SER A 106 -10.78 17.96 -23.05
C SER A 106 -11.60 17.18 -24.08
N ARG A 107 -11.12 17.06 -25.33
CA ARG A 107 -11.77 16.25 -26.38
C ARG A 107 -12.00 14.78 -26.00
N ILE A 108 -11.17 14.23 -25.12
CA ILE A 108 -11.25 12.85 -24.64
C ILE A 108 -12.13 12.79 -23.39
N LEU A 109 -11.93 13.73 -22.47
CA LEU A 109 -12.67 13.83 -21.21
C LEU A 109 -14.16 14.14 -21.42
N ASP A 110 -14.52 14.99 -22.39
CA ASP A 110 -15.91 15.28 -22.77
C ASP A 110 -16.68 14.03 -23.19
N LYS A 111 -15.97 13.06 -23.77
CA LYS A 111 -16.52 11.77 -24.21
C LYS A 111 -16.39 10.68 -23.13
N LYS A 112 -15.88 11.02 -21.95
CA LYS A 112 -15.65 10.09 -20.83
C LYS A 112 -14.79 8.88 -21.23
N LEU A 113 -13.82 9.08 -22.12
CA LEU A 113 -12.89 8.03 -22.55
C LEU A 113 -11.67 8.00 -21.62
N THR A 114 -11.93 7.83 -20.33
CA THR A 114 -10.95 7.97 -19.25
C THR A 114 -10.07 6.74 -19.04
N LYS A 115 -10.47 5.55 -19.50
CA LYS A 115 -9.65 4.32 -19.43
C LYS A 115 -8.47 4.36 -20.41
N SER A 116 -7.50 5.23 -20.17
CA SER A 116 -6.27 5.29 -20.96
C SER A 116 -5.06 5.70 -20.13
N SER A 117 -4.07 4.80 -20.02
CA SER A 117 -2.79 5.10 -19.37
C SER A 117 -2.04 6.24 -20.04
N LEU A 118 -2.15 6.37 -21.37
CA LEU A 118 -1.61 7.51 -22.10
C LEU A 118 -2.25 8.84 -21.66
N LEU A 119 -3.59 8.87 -21.57
CA LEU A 119 -4.30 10.05 -21.05
C LEU A 119 -3.90 10.35 -19.60
N HIS A 120 -3.76 9.32 -18.76
CA HIS A 120 -3.37 9.51 -17.35
C HIS A 120 -1.99 10.16 -17.22
N THR A 121 -1.00 9.70 -18.00
CA THR A 121 0.34 10.31 -18.01
C THR A 121 0.27 11.77 -18.45
N VAL A 122 -0.43 12.08 -19.56
CA VAL A 122 -0.57 13.46 -20.06
C VAL A 122 -1.31 14.35 -19.05
N LEU A 123 -2.38 13.86 -18.43
CA LEU A 123 -3.09 14.54 -17.34
C LEU A 123 -2.15 14.84 -16.17
N CYS A 124 -1.37 13.85 -15.74
CA CYS A 124 -0.49 14.01 -14.59
C CYS A 124 0.59 15.07 -14.86
N GLU A 125 1.19 15.07 -16.06
CA GLU A 125 2.13 16.10 -16.48
C GLU A 125 1.45 17.48 -16.55
N TYR A 126 0.29 17.58 -17.20
CA TYR A 126 -0.45 18.84 -17.32
C TYR A 126 -0.77 19.47 -15.95
N LEU A 127 -1.29 18.67 -15.01
CA LEU A 127 -1.70 19.15 -13.68
C LEU A 127 -0.52 19.66 -12.81
N ARG A 128 0.73 19.29 -13.14
CA ARG A 128 1.93 19.80 -12.45
C ARG A 128 2.33 21.20 -12.92
N HIS A 129 1.88 21.63 -14.10
CA HIS A 129 2.35 22.86 -14.74
C HIS A 129 1.26 23.89 -15.02
N CYS A 130 -0.01 23.47 -15.08
CA CYS A 130 -1.12 24.37 -15.42
C CYS A 130 -1.45 25.36 -14.29
N SER A 131 -2.25 26.37 -14.64
CA SER A 131 -2.78 27.34 -13.69
C SER A 131 -3.69 26.66 -12.65
N LYS A 132 -3.98 27.35 -11.54
CA LYS A 132 -4.91 26.84 -10.54
C LYS A 132 -6.32 26.69 -11.13
N GLU A 133 -6.73 27.65 -11.93
CA GLU A 133 -8.03 27.71 -12.58
C GLU A 133 -8.21 26.52 -13.53
N ASP A 134 -7.21 26.26 -14.37
CA ASP A 134 -7.21 25.11 -15.29
C ASP A 134 -7.15 23.76 -14.56
N ARG A 135 -6.40 23.69 -13.45
CA ARG A 135 -6.36 22.49 -12.61
C ARG A 135 -7.74 22.21 -12.04
N ASP A 136 -8.39 23.19 -11.45
CA ASP A 136 -9.70 23.02 -10.83
C ASP A 136 -10.74 22.59 -11.89
N GLU A 137 -10.70 23.16 -13.10
CA GLU A 137 -11.54 22.75 -14.24
C GLU A 137 -11.30 21.28 -14.64
N ALA A 138 -10.04 20.87 -14.84
CA ALA A 138 -9.70 19.51 -15.24
C ALA A 138 -10.10 18.48 -14.17
N LEU A 139 -9.87 18.80 -12.89
CA LEU A 139 -10.24 17.92 -11.77
C LEU A 139 -11.76 17.76 -11.65
N LEU A 140 -12.53 18.84 -11.86
CA LEU A 140 -14.00 18.78 -11.90
C LEU A 140 -14.52 17.88 -13.03
N GLN A 141 -13.82 17.84 -14.17
CA GLN A 141 -14.21 17.01 -15.32
C GLN A 141 -14.02 15.51 -15.05
N ILE A 142 -13.01 15.13 -14.25
CA ILE A 142 -12.66 13.72 -14.00
C ILE A 142 -13.21 13.14 -12.68
N GLN A 143 -13.68 13.97 -11.75
CA GLN A 143 -14.08 13.55 -10.39
C GLN A 143 -15.10 12.39 -10.32
N ASN A 144 -15.89 12.19 -11.38
CA ASN A 144 -16.91 11.14 -11.45
C ASN A 144 -16.44 9.85 -12.14
N SER A 145 -15.17 9.80 -12.57
CA SER A 145 -14.58 8.68 -13.32
C SER A 145 -13.30 8.16 -12.68
N LEU A 146 -13.03 8.50 -11.41
CA LEU A 146 -11.76 8.17 -10.74
C LEU A 146 -11.49 6.68 -10.60
N LEU A 147 -12.50 5.81 -10.72
CA LEU A 147 -12.29 4.36 -10.78
C LEU A 147 -11.39 3.97 -11.96
N ASP A 148 -11.48 4.66 -13.09
CA ASP A 148 -10.67 4.37 -14.28
C ASP A 148 -9.18 4.69 -14.05
N PHE A 149 -8.87 5.51 -13.05
CA PHE A 149 -7.54 6.01 -12.74
C PHE A 149 -6.78 5.12 -11.75
N THR A 150 -7.43 4.16 -11.10
CA THR A 150 -6.88 3.38 -9.98
C THR A 150 -5.80 2.38 -10.37
N SER A 151 -5.71 2.02 -11.65
CA SER A 151 -4.89 0.90 -12.14
C SER A 151 -3.49 1.31 -12.63
N THR A 152 -3.22 2.61 -12.78
CA THR A 152 -1.95 3.11 -13.32
C THR A 152 -1.31 4.08 -12.34
N ARG A 153 0.02 4.14 -12.31
CA ARG A 153 0.77 5.05 -11.43
C ARG A 153 0.33 6.50 -11.57
N ASP A 154 0.38 7.03 -12.80
CA ASP A 154 0.02 8.42 -13.08
C ASP A 154 -1.47 8.67 -12.85
N GLY A 155 -2.32 7.69 -13.16
CA GLY A 155 -3.75 7.78 -12.91
C GLY A 155 -4.06 7.92 -11.42
N ALA A 156 -3.46 7.08 -10.58
CA ALA A 156 -3.65 7.14 -9.14
C ALA A 156 -3.17 8.48 -8.58
N HIS A 157 -2.04 9.00 -9.06
CA HIS A 157 -1.57 10.34 -8.69
C HIS A 157 -2.57 11.43 -9.09
N VAL A 158 -3.15 11.37 -10.28
CA VAL A 158 -4.20 12.30 -10.73
C VAL A 158 -5.45 12.19 -9.84
N ALA A 159 -5.89 10.97 -9.50
CA ALA A 159 -7.02 10.75 -8.61
C ALA A 159 -6.77 11.30 -7.20
N ILE A 160 -5.55 11.12 -6.68
CA ILE A 160 -5.12 11.66 -5.38
C ILE A 160 -5.09 13.20 -5.41
N MET A 161 -4.57 13.81 -6.47
CA MET A 161 -4.65 15.27 -6.67
C MET A 161 -6.10 15.75 -6.70
N CYS A 162 -6.99 15.02 -7.37
CA CYS A 162 -8.42 15.30 -7.37
C CYS A 162 -9.00 15.29 -5.95
N ILE A 163 -8.62 14.31 -5.11
CA ILE A 163 -9.07 14.21 -3.72
C ILE A 163 -8.54 15.37 -2.87
N TRP A 164 -7.27 15.73 -3.02
CA TRP A 164 -6.67 16.81 -2.26
C TRP A 164 -7.32 18.14 -2.58
N HIS A 165 -7.55 18.47 -3.84
CA HIS A 165 -8.20 19.73 -4.23
C HIS A 165 -9.75 19.70 -4.12
N ALA A 166 -10.36 18.55 -3.85
CA ALA A 166 -11.81 18.41 -3.75
C ALA A 166 -12.39 19.07 -2.49
N SER A 167 -13.59 19.65 -2.65
CA SER A 167 -14.44 19.99 -1.51
C SER A 167 -14.97 18.73 -0.80
N ASN A 168 -15.43 18.88 0.44
CA ASN A 168 -16.07 17.77 1.18
C ASN A 168 -17.27 17.16 0.43
N LYS A 169 -18.03 17.96 -0.32
CA LYS A 169 -19.13 17.44 -1.17
C LYS A 169 -18.59 16.52 -2.26
N VAL A 170 -17.50 16.93 -2.92
CA VAL A 170 -16.86 16.16 -3.99
C VAL A 170 -16.22 14.87 -3.46
N LYS A 171 -15.50 14.92 -2.34
CA LYS A 171 -14.96 13.71 -1.69
C LYS A 171 -16.04 12.68 -1.39
N LYS A 172 -17.23 13.12 -0.93
CA LYS A 172 -18.38 12.21 -0.74
C LYS A 172 -18.87 11.57 -2.03
N MET A 173 -18.86 12.30 -3.16
CA MET A 173 -19.21 11.75 -4.47
C MET A 173 -18.17 10.74 -4.95
N ILE A 174 -16.88 11.06 -4.79
CA ILE A 174 -15.76 10.15 -5.11
C ILE A 174 -15.91 8.84 -4.32
N MET A 175 -16.08 8.91 -3.00
CA MET A 175 -16.27 7.70 -2.17
C MET A 175 -17.47 6.87 -2.63
N LYS A 176 -18.59 7.52 -2.99
CA LYS A 176 -19.76 6.83 -3.55
C LYS A 176 -19.47 6.14 -4.88
N SER A 177 -18.65 6.74 -5.74
CA SER A 177 -18.30 6.15 -7.04
C SER A 177 -17.38 4.93 -6.91
N LEU A 178 -16.57 4.86 -5.85
CA LEU A 178 -15.68 3.74 -5.56
C LEU A 178 -16.38 2.59 -4.82
N LYS A 179 -17.60 2.81 -4.30
CA LYS A 179 -18.36 1.79 -3.57
C LYS A 179 -18.58 0.55 -4.44
N GLY A 180 -18.29 -0.63 -3.89
CA GLY A 180 -18.35 -1.91 -4.62
C GLY A 180 -17.06 -2.26 -5.35
N HIS A 181 -16.07 -1.36 -5.37
CA HIS A 181 -14.74 -1.55 -5.93
C HIS A 181 -13.64 -1.29 -4.90
N MET A 182 -13.96 -1.03 -3.62
CA MET A 182 -12.94 -0.68 -2.62
C MET A 182 -11.95 -1.81 -2.42
N MET A 183 -12.39 -3.07 -2.50
CA MET A 183 -11.50 -4.24 -2.45
C MET A 183 -10.50 -4.25 -3.62
N GLU A 184 -10.98 -4.04 -4.85
CA GLU A 184 -10.14 -3.95 -6.05
C GLU A 184 -9.14 -2.81 -5.93
N VAL A 185 -9.58 -1.65 -5.44
CA VAL A 185 -8.74 -0.48 -5.23
C VAL A 185 -7.70 -0.72 -4.13
N ALA A 186 -8.07 -1.39 -3.03
CA ALA A 186 -7.18 -1.70 -1.92
C ALA A 186 -6.02 -2.61 -2.34
N LYS A 187 -6.27 -3.54 -3.25
CA LYS A 187 -5.27 -4.49 -3.77
C LYS A 187 -4.51 -3.99 -5.01
N SER A 188 -4.87 -2.81 -5.53
CA SER A 188 -4.18 -2.24 -6.67
C SER A 188 -2.83 -1.66 -6.26
N GLU A 189 -1.78 -1.97 -7.04
CA GLU A 189 -0.43 -1.41 -6.90
C GLU A 189 -0.41 0.10 -6.74
N HIS A 190 -1.31 0.80 -7.43
CA HIS A 190 -1.39 2.25 -7.38
C HIS A 190 -2.66 2.74 -6.70
N GLY A 191 -3.74 1.96 -6.79
CA GLY A 191 -5.05 2.34 -6.28
C GLY A 191 -5.11 2.43 -4.76
N HIS A 192 -4.33 1.62 -4.04
CA HIS A 192 -4.33 1.64 -2.58
C HIS A 192 -3.97 3.04 -2.01
N LEU A 193 -3.11 3.79 -2.71
CA LEU A 193 -2.73 5.17 -2.36
C LEU A 193 -3.92 6.15 -2.37
N ILE A 194 -4.95 5.88 -3.20
CA ILE A 194 -6.20 6.66 -3.23
C ILE A 194 -6.94 6.47 -1.90
N LEU A 195 -6.98 5.25 -1.35
CA LEU A 195 -7.60 4.99 -0.05
C LEU A 195 -6.82 5.68 1.07
N LEU A 196 -5.48 5.65 1.03
CA LEU A 196 -4.64 6.34 2.01
C LEU A 196 -4.90 7.85 2.00
N ALA A 197 -5.01 8.45 0.81
CA ALA A 197 -5.36 9.87 0.65
C ALA A 197 -6.77 10.19 1.17
N LEU A 198 -7.75 9.28 1.01
CA LEU A 198 -9.08 9.45 1.58
C LEU A 198 -9.05 9.41 3.12
N PHE A 199 -8.30 8.48 3.72
CA PHE A 199 -8.14 8.42 5.18
C PHE A 199 -7.59 9.72 5.75
N ASP A 200 -6.65 10.35 5.03
CA ASP A 200 -6.00 11.60 5.42
C ASP A 200 -6.84 12.85 5.20
N THR A 201 -7.91 12.81 4.41
CA THR A 201 -8.58 14.03 3.92
C THR A 201 -10.10 14.06 4.06
N VAL A 202 -10.76 12.96 4.40
CA VAL A 202 -12.22 12.90 4.54
C VAL A 202 -12.64 13.21 5.98
N ASP A 203 -13.47 14.25 6.16
CA ASP A 203 -14.06 14.59 7.48
C ASP A 203 -15.20 13.63 7.88
N ASP A 204 -15.97 13.14 6.89
CA ASP A 204 -17.11 12.24 7.07
C ASP A 204 -16.64 10.78 7.19
N THR A 205 -15.97 10.49 8.31
CA THR A 205 -15.45 9.16 8.66
C THR A 205 -16.55 8.13 8.83
N VAL A 206 -17.77 8.52 9.22
CA VAL A 206 -18.93 7.61 9.29
C VAL A 206 -19.26 7.06 7.91
N LEU A 207 -19.32 7.93 6.89
CA LEU A 207 -19.54 7.49 5.51
C LEU A 207 -18.38 6.65 4.98
N LEU A 208 -17.14 7.06 5.23
CA LEU A 208 -15.95 6.32 4.82
C LEU A 208 -15.94 4.91 5.42
N LYS A 209 -16.25 4.78 6.72
CA LYS A 209 -16.39 3.49 7.40
C LYS A 209 -17.48 2.63 6.78
N LYS A 210 -18.66 3.20 6.54
CA LYS A 210 -19.78 2.47 5.94
C LYS A 210 -19.46 1.91 4.54
N MET A 211 -18.55 2.56 3.80
CA MET A 211 -18.15 2.11 2.46
C MET A 211 -16.98 1.14 2.48
N LEU A 212 -15.97 1.42 3.29
CA LEU A 212 -14.74 0.62 3.31
C LEU A 212 -14.88 -0.65 4.15
N MET A 213 -15.44 -0.53 5.37
CA MET A 213 -15.35 -1.61 6.36
C MET A 213 -16.08 -2.90 5.92
N PRO A 214 -17.27 -2.86 5.30
CA PRO A 214 -17.89 -4.09 4.82
C PRO A 214 -17.06 -4.82 3.75
N GLU A 215 -16.29 -4.08 2.94
CA GLU A 215 -15.42 -4.68 1.93
C GLU A 215 -14.13 -5.20 2.57
N VAL A 216 -13.42 -4.39 3.35
CA VAL A 216 -12.14 -4.77 3.97
C VAL A 216 -12.29 -5.85 5.04
N LEU A 217 -13.31 -5.74 5.91
CA LEU A 217 -13.52 -6.71 7.00
C LEU A 217 -14.28 -7.96 6.55
N GLY A 218 -15.06 -7.87 5.45
CA GLY A 218 -15.82 -9.00 4.93
C GLY A 218 -14.95 -10.14 4.38
N ASP A 219 -13.75 -9.81 3.89
CA ASP A 219 -12.74 -10.78 3.46
C ASP A 219 -11.34 -10.30 3.89
N LEU A 220 -11.17 -10.17 5.21
CA LEU A 220 -9.99 -9.56 5.81
C LEU A 220 -8.68 -10.25 5.42
N TRP A 221 -8.67 -11.59 5.38
CA TRP A 221 -7.47 -12.35 5.02
C TRP A 221 -7.00 -12.06 3.60
N SER A 222 -7.95 -11.95 2.67
CA SER A 222 -7.70 -11.61 1.27
C SER A 222 -7.05 -10.23 1.12
N VAL A 223 -7.34 -9.28 2.02
CA VAL A 223 -6.66 -7.97 2.08
C VAL A 223 -5.29 -8.09 2.75
N ALA A 224 -5.20 -8.79 3.88
CA ALA A 224 -3.97 -8.91 4.65
C ALA A 224 -2.86 -9.68 3.90
N SER A 225 -3.24 -10.70 3.13
CA SER A 225 -2.33 -11.51 2.30
C SER A 225 -1.91 -10.84 0.99
N ASP A 226 -2.61 -9.79 0.57
CA ASP A 226 -2.26 -9.03 -0.64
C ASP A 226 -1.15 -8.00 -0.37
N GLU A 227 -0.31 -7.74 -1.39
CA GLU A 227 0.83 -6.83 -1.25
C GLU A 227 0.48 -5.38 -0.99
N TYR A 228 -0.59 -4.90 -1.63
CA TYR A 228 -1.04 -3.54 -1.51
C TYR A 228 -2.20 -3.45 -0.52
N GLY A 229 -3.02 -4.49 -0.43
CA GLY A 229 -4.08 -4.63 0.57
C GLY A 229 -3.55 -4.46 2.00
N ARG A 230 -2.43 -5.11 2.34
CA ARG A 230 -1.81 -4.95 3.67
C ARG A 230 -1.36 -3.52 3.96
N LYS A 231 -0.98 -2.73 2.95
CA LYS A 231 -0.63 -1.30 3.13
C LYS A 231 -1.84 -0.49 3.58
N VAL A 232 -3.04 -0.84 3.13
CA VAL A 232 -4.30 -0.21 3.58
C VAL A 232 -4.54 -0.51 5.07
N ILE A 233 -4.39 -1.77 5.49
CA ILE A 233 -4.51 -2.16 6.91
C ILE A 233 -3.45 -1.42 7.74
N LEU A 234 -2.18 -1.49 7.33
CA LEU A 234 -1.05 -0.85 8.01
C LEU A 234 -1.26 0.65 8.16
N TYR A 235 -1.88 1.33 7.21
CA TYR A 235 -2.12 2.77 7.31
C TYR A 235 -3.21 3.11 8.34
N LEU A 236 -4.19 2.23 8.53
CA LEU A 236 -5.23 2.37 9.54
C LEU A 236 -4.68 2.14 10.96
N VAL A 237 -3.79 1.16 11.14
CA VAL A 237 -3.26 0.79 12.47
C VAL A 237 -1.94 1.48 12.85
N ALA A 238 -1.11 1.81 11.87
CA ALA A 238 0.21 2.41 12.03
C ALA A 238 0.41 3.58 11.05
N HIS A 239 -0.48 4.58 11.16
CA HIS A 239 -0.54 5.76 10.30
C HIS A 239 0.84 6.39 10.06
N ARG A 240 1.27 6.39 8.79
CA ARG A 240 2.54 6.99 8.32
C ARG A 240 3.80 6.54 9.08
N ASP A 241 3.75 5.38 9.73
CA ASP A 241 4.89 4.86 10.48
C ASP A 241 6.04 4.49 9.51
N PRO A 242 7.26 5.03 9.72
CA PRO A 242 8.41 4.80 8.85
C PRO A 242 8.87 3.33 8.82
N LEU A 243 8.40 2.49 9.76
CA LEU A 243 8.62 1.04 9.70
C LEU A 243 7.91 0.39 8.51
N TYR A 244 6.80 0.97 8.04
CA TYR A 244 5.94 0.36 7.02
C TYR A 244 5.87 1.16 5.71
N PHE A 245 6.16 2.46 5.74
CA PHE A 245 6.00 3.37 4.60
C PHE A 245 7.29 4.10 4.28
N HIS A 246 7.59 4.24 2.99
CA HIS A 246 8.79 4.95 2.55
C HIS A 246 8.65 6.46 2.83
N PRO A 247 9.70 7.18 3.26
CA PRO A 247 9.61 8.61 3.58
C PRO A 247 9.03 9.47 2.45
N THR A 248 9.33 9.14 1.19
CA THR A 248 8.79 9.85 0.01
C THR A 248 7.27 9.72 -0.11
N GLU A 249 6.71 8.55 0.16
CA GLU A 249 5.25 8.34 0.12
C GLU A 249 4.56 9.10 1.25
N VAL A 250 5.15 9.03 2.45
CA VAL A 250 4.66 9.76 3.63
C VAL A 250 4.69 11.28 3.39
N ASP A 251 5.77 11.80 2.83
CA ASP A 251 5.92 13.22 2.51
C ASP A 251 4.90 13.68 1.46
N MET A 252 4.69 12.88 0.41
CA MET A 252 3.67 13.12 -0.61
C MET A 252 2.27 13.21 0.02
N LEU A 253 1.87 12.22 0.83
CA LEU A 253 0.56 12.18 1.49
C LEU A 253 0.39 13.35 2.48
N ARG A 254 1.44 13.72 3.21
CA ARG A 254 1.43 14.85 4.15
C ARG A 254 1.22 16.18 3.43
N LYS A 255 2.02 16.46 2.38
CA LYS A 255 1.91 17.68 1.57
C LYS A 255 0.55 17.78 0.93
N GLY A 256 0.05 16.68 0.37
CA GLY A 256 -1.26 16.63 -0.24
C GLY A 256 -2.41 16.87 0.73
N ALA A 257 -2.37 16.29 1.93
CA ALA A 257 -3.36 16.55 2.96
C ALA A 257 -3.41 18.03 3.37
N ALA A 258 -2.26 18.71 3.41
CA ALA A 258 -2.18 20.14 3.72
C ALA A 258 -2.82 21.05 2.65
N LEU A 259 -2.93 20.59 1.41
CA LEU A 259 -3.66 21.29 0.34
C LEU A 259 -5.18 21.12 0.44
N SER A 260 -5.64 20.21 1.29
CA SER A 260 -7.01 19.74 1.24
C SER A 260 -7.98 20.49 2.15
N CYS A 261 -9.22 20.60 1.70
CA CYS A 261 -10.32 21.12 2.50
C CYS A 261 -10.66 20.11 3.61
N ILE A 262 -10.08 20.30 4.79
CA ILE A 262 -10.23 19.45 5.98
C ILE A 262 -10.65 20.34 7.14
N LYS A 263 -11.67 19.93 7.89
CA LYS A 263 -12.12 20.63 9.10
C LYS A 263 -11.87 19.82 10.37
N LYS A 264 -11.90 18.49 10.25
CA LYS A 264 -11.72 17.59 11.39
C LYS A 264 -10.23 17.38 11.65
N ASP A 265 -9.85 17.40 12.92
CA ASP A 265 -8.47 17.13 13.36
C ASP A 265 -7.95 15.78 12.83
N LEU A 266 -6.64 15.70 12.59
CA LEU A 266 -6.00 14.50 12.05
C LEU A 266 -6.11 13.32 13.03
N GLU A 267 -5.80 13.53 14.31
CA GLU A 267 -5.79 12.46 15.31
C GLU A 267 -7.22 11.99 15.60
N VAL A 268 -8.21 12.90 15.57
CA VAL A 268 -9.62 12.51 15.68
C VAL A 268 -10.03 11.60 14.53
N ARG A 269 -9.69 11.93 13.27
CA ARG A 269 -10.00 11.07 12.12
C ARG A 269 -9.30 9.72 12.21
N ARG A 270 -8.01 9.74 12.56
CA ARG A 270 -7.21 8.53 12.74
C ARG A 270 -7.83 7.62 13.81
N SER A 271 -8.19 8.17 14.98
CA SER A 271 -8.83 7.40 16.06
C SER A 271 -10.15 6.80 15.61
N GLU A 272 -11.04 7.60 15.00
CA GLU A 272 -12.35 7.11 14.56
C GLU A 272 -12.28 5.99 13.51
N LEU A 273 -11.23 5.96 12.69
CA LEU A 273 -10.97 4.91 11.70
C LEU A 273 -10.31 3.68 12.33
N LEU A 274 -9.33 3.89 13.23
CA LEU A 274 -8.68 2.82 13.99
C LEU A 274 -9.70 2.05 14.84
N ASP A 275 -10.56 2.76 15.56
CA ASP A 275 -11.59 2.16 16.43
C ASP A 275 -12.53 1.23 15.65
N ALA A 276 -12.72 1.48 14.34
CA ALA A 276 -13.59 0.66 13.51
C ALA A 276 -12.95 -0.63 12.99
N VAL A 277 -11.63 -0.75 13.05
CA VAL A 277 -10.89 -1.92 12.57
C VAL A 277 -10.14 -2.66 13.67
N SER A 278 -9.87 -2.02 14.81
CA SER A 278 -9.08 -2.58 15.91
C SER A 278 -9.60 -3.93 16.37
N ASP A 279 -10.84 -3.99 16.86
CA ASP A 279 -11.40 -5.22 17.43
C ASP A 279 -11.54 -6.34 16.38
N PRO A 280 -12.08 -6.08 15.17
CA PRO A 280 -12.13 -7.10 14.12
C PRO A 280 -10.76 -7.68 13.74
N LEU A 281 -9.71 -6.85 13.70
CA LEU A 281 -8.35 -7.31 13.41
C LEU A 281 -7.77 -8.13 14.57
N LEU A 282 -8.02 -7.73 15.81
CA LEU A 282 -7.57 -8.45 17.01
C LEU A 282 -8.29 -9.81 17.14
N GLU A 283 -9.59 -9.84 16.89
CA GLU A 283 -10.39 -11.08 16.85
C GLU A 283 -9.87 -12.03 15.76
N ALA A 284 -9.54 -11.52 14.57
CA ALA A 284 -8.97 -12.33 13.51
C ALA A 284 -7.64 -12.99 13.91
N ILE A 285 -6.78 -12.26 14.64
CA ILE A 285 -5.52 -12.78 15.18
C ILE A 285 -5.78 -13.80 16.29
N ALA A 286 -6.71 -13.50 17.20
CA ALA A 286 -7.07 -14.37 18.33
C ALA A 286 -7.68 -15.70 17.87
N ASN A 287 -8.38 -15.69 16.72
CA ASN A 287 -8.99 -16.89 16.14
C ASN A 287 -8.01 -17.77 15.36
N ASP A 288 -6.94 -17.20 14.79
CA ASP A 288 -6.01 -17.94 13.93
C ASP A 288 -4.58 -17.37 13.98
N ALA A 289 -3.90 -17.58 15.10
CA ALA A 289 -2.50 -17.17 15.27
C ALA A 289 -1.55 -17.82 14.25
N GLU A 290 -1.87 -19.02 13.77
CA GLU A 290 -1.06 -19.74 12.77
C GLU A 290 -1.02 -18.97 11.45
N THR A 291 -2.17 -18.58 10.94
CA THR A 291 -2.29 -17.77 9.73
C THR A 291 -1.67 -16.38 9.91
N TRP A 292 -1.89 -15.73 11.05
CA TRP A 292 -1.36 -14.39 11.34
C TRP A 292 0.13 -14.36 11.73
N LEU A 293 0.80 -15.51 11.79
CA LEU A 293 2.25 -15.62 11.94
C LEU A 293 2.90 -16.39 10.78
N SER A 294 2.13 -16.70 9.72
CA SER A 294 2.52 -17.62 8.64
C SER A 294 3.72 -17.21 7.81
N ASN A 295 4.09 -15.92 7.79
CA ASN A 295 5.23 -15.42 7.03
C ASN A 295 5.70 -14.05 7.54
N SER A 296 6.83 -13.58 7.04
CA SER A 296 7.47 -12.35 7.51
C SER A 296 6.63 -11.10 7.24
N SER A 297 5.91 -11.04 6.12
CA SER A 297 5.07 -9.89 5.77
C SER A 297 3.83 -9.80 6.66
N ILE A 298 3.16 -10.92 6.90
CA ILE A 298 1.97 -10.99 7.76
C ILE A 298 2.35 -10.74 9.21
N GLY A 299 3.49 -11.27 9.69
CA GLY A 299 3.98 -10.99 11.03
C GLY A 299 4.17 -9.49 11.30
N MET A 300 4.58 -8.70 10.30
CA MET A 300 4.68 -7.23 10.43
C MET A 300 3.32 -6.54 10.47
N VAL A 301 2.30 -7.06 9.78
CA VAL A 301 0.91 -6.58 9.93
C VAL A 301 0.40 -6.90 11.32
N THR A 302 0.57 -8.14 11.78
CA THR A 302 0.22 -8.59 13.14
C THR A 302 0.89 -7.73 14.20
N LEU A 303 2.18 -7.40 14.02
CA LEU A 303 2.88 -6.45 14.90
C LEU A 303 2.16 -5.11 14.99
N ALA A 304 1.77 -4.53 13.85
CA ALA A 304 1.15 -3.22 13.78
C ALA A 304 -0.21 -3.22 14.50
N VAL A 305 -1.04 -4.24 14.23
CA VAL A 305 -2.34 -4.43 14.88
C VAL A 305 -2.16 -4.60 16.39
N LEU A 306 -1.24 -5.46 16.82
CA LEU A 306 -0.95 -5.72 18.22
C LEU A 306 -0.30 -4.54 18.95
N LYS A 307 0.28 -3.57 18.25
CA LYS A 307 0.77 -2.31 18.83
C LYS A 307 -0.32 -1.26 18.99
N SER A 308 -1.24 -1.18 18.02
CA SER A 308 -2.32 -0.19 18.05
C SER A 308 -3.52 -0.62 18.89
N GLY A 309 -3.72 -1.93 19.07
CA GLY A 309 -4.87 -2.51 19.76
C GLY A 309 -4.92 -2.18 21.24
N LYS A 310 -6.12 -2.31 21.84
CA LYS A 310 -6.41 -2.05 23.26
C LYS A 310 -7.50 -3.00 23.76
N GLY A 311 -7.78 -2.97 25.06
CA GLY A 311 -8.93 -3.65 25.65
C GLY A 311 -8.82 -5.18 25.72
N SER A 312 -9.96 -5.85 25.88
CA SER A 312 -10.06 -7.31 26.06
C SER A 312 -9.64 -8.10 24.83
N GLU A 313 -9.94 -7.60 23.63
CA GLU A 313 -9.60 -8.31 22.39
C GLU A 313 -8.08 -8.34 22.18
N LEU A 314 -7.37 -7.29 22.61
CA LEU A 314 -5.91 -7.31 22.64
C LEU A 314 -5.38 -8.39 23.59
N GLN A 315 -5.97 -8.50 24.78
CA GLN A 315 -5.56 -9.51 25.76
C GLN A 315 -5.70 -10.92 25.18
N LYS A 316 -6.86 -11.23 24.58
CA LYS A 316 -7.09 -12.52 23.92
C LYS A 316 -6.10 -12.77 22.79
N ALA A 317 -5.85 -11.77 21.94
CA ALA A 317 -4.88 -11.89 20.85
C ALA A 317 -3.45 -12.15 21.38
N PHE A 318 -3.04 -11.49 22.47
CA PHE A 318 -1.78 -11.78 23.14
C PHE A 318 -1.72 -13.19 23.72
N GLU A 319 -2.80 -13.66 24.35
CA GLU A 319 -2.89 -15.01 24.90
C GLU A 319 -2.76 -16.07 23.80
N THR A 320 -3.54 -15.96 22.71
CA THR A 320 -3.46 -16.90 21.59
C THR A 320 -2.06 -16.90 20.96
N ILE A 321 -1.47 -15.72 20.73
CA ILE A 321 -0.11 -15.63 20.17
C ILE A 321 0.90 -16.26 21.13
N ALA A 322 0.83 -15.95 22.43
CA ALA A 322 1.74 -16.52 23.43
C ALA A 322 1.63 -18.04 23.50
N GLU A 323 0.41 -18.59 23.47
CA GLU A 323 0.16 -20.03 23.43
C GLU A 323 0.73 -20.67 22.17
N TYR A 324 0.46 -20.10 21.00
CA TYR A 324 0.94 -20.60 19.72
C TYR A 324 2.48 -20.63 19.63
N ILE A 325 3.16 -19.56 20.08
CA ILE A 325 4.64 -19.52 20.04
C ILE A 325 5.30 -20.39 21.12
N CYS A 326 4.57 -20.73 22.20
CA CYS A 326 5.06 -21.59 23.27
C CYS A 326 4.87 -23.09 22.96
N ASP A 327 4.04 -23.43 21.97
CA ASP A 327 3.87 -24.79 21.48
C ASP A 327 5.09 -25.22 20.66
N VAL A 328 5.84 -26.17 21.22
CA VAL A 328 7.09 -26.69 20.66
C VAL A 328 6.89 -27.54 19.39
N THR A 329 5.64 -27.87 19.04
CA THR A 329 5.32 -28.65 17.84
C THR A 329 5.03 -27.77 16.62
N LYS A 330 4.72 -26.48 16.85
CA LYS A 330 4.33 -25.56 15.78
C LYS A 330 5.53 -25.09 14.97
N LYS A 331 5.29 -24.94 13.67
CA LYS A 331 6.28 -24.49 12.68
C LYS A 331 5.66 -23.53 11.68
N ILE A 332 6.51 -22.70 11.08
CA ILE A 332 6.19 -21.79 9.99
C ILE A 332 6.92 -22.28 8.74
N SER A 333 6.20 -22.36 7.63
CA SER A 333 6.73 -22.75 6.33
C SER A 333 6.79 -21.53 5.40
N GLU A 334 7.99 -20.98 5.19
CA GLU A 334 8.24 -19.83 4.30
C GLU A 334 9.33 -20.22 3.28
N GLU A 335 9.15 -19.89 2.00
CA GLU A 335 10.12 -20.19 0.92
C GLU A 335 10.59 -21.66 0.83
N LYS A 336 9.70 -22.61 1.12
CA LYS A 336 9.96 -24.08 1.15
C LYS A 336 10.91 -24.53 2.27
N GLN A 337 11.15 -23.69 3.27
CA GLN A 337 11.86 -24.05 4.50
C GLN A 337 10.89 -24.04 5.68
N GLU A 338 11.06 -24.99 6.60
CA GLU A 338 10.31 -25.02 7.85
C GLU A 338 11.16 -24.50 8.99
N PHE A 339 10.59 -23.61 9.79
CA PHE A 339 11.21 -23.06 10.99
C PHE A 339 10.29 -23.30 12.18
N PHE A 340 10.85 -23.60 13.34
CA PHE A 340 10.10 -23.42 14.57
C PHE A 340 9.73 -21.95 14.74
N VAL A 341 8.55 -21.68 15.31
CA VAL A 341 7.94 -20.34 15.31
C VAL A 341 8.88 -19.25 15.81
N VAL A 342 9.62 -19.52 16.89
CA VAL A 342 10.58 -18.56 17.49
C VAL A 342 11.92 -18.45 16.78
N GLU A 343 12.27 -19.42 15.93
CA GLU A 343 13.48 -19.39 15.11
C GLU A 343 13.19 -18.81 13.72
N HIS A 344 11.93 -18.64 13.32
CA HIS A 344 11.56 -17.92 12.11
C HIS A 344 12.00 -16.45 12.18
N ALA A 345 12.65 -15.94 11.12
CA ALA A 345 13.29 -14.62 11.14
C ALA A 345 12.28 -13.46 11.33
N GLY A 346 11.19 -13.47 10.57
CA GLY A 346 10.14 -12.46 10.65
C GLY A 346 9.42 -12.48 12.00
N THR A 347 9.07 -13.66 12.49
CA THR A 347 8.36 -13.83 13.77
C THR A 347 9.24 -13.42 14.95
N HIS A 348 10.51 -13.81 14.97
CA HIS A 348 11.46 -13.34 15.99
C HIS A 348 11.54 -11.80 16.02
N LEU A 349 11.65 -11.14 14.85
CA LEU A 349 11.72 -9.69 14.78
C LEU A 349 10.43 -9.03 15.29
N MET A 350 9.28 -9.57 14.90
CA MET A 350 7.96 -9.15 15.35
C MET A 350 7.84 -9.23 16.88
N LEU A 351 8.11 -10.42 17.46
CA LEU A 351 8.02 -10.65 18.91
C LEU A 351 8.96 -9.74 19.69
N LYS A 352 10.21 -9.60 19.22
CA LYS A 352 11.19 -8.70 19.84
C LYS A 352 10.68 -7.25 19.83
N LYS A 353 10.12 -6.76 18.72
CA LYS A 353 9.56 -5.40 18.63
C LYS A 353 8.31 -5.23 19.50
N LEU A 354 7.54 -6.29 19.73
CA LEU A 354 6.37 -6.29 20.60
C LEU A 354 6.78 -6.20 22.07
N ILE A 355 7.74 -7.03 22.51
CA ILE A 355 8.37 -6.97 23.85
C ILE A 355 8.94 -5.57 24.11
N GLN A 356 9.66 -4.99 23.14
CA GLN A 356 10.22 -3.64 23.26
C GLN A 356 9.16 -2.53 23.36
N HIS A 357 7.95 -2.76 22.84
CA HIS A 357 6.85 -1.81 22.88
C HIS A 357 6.08 -1.85 24.21
N ASP A 358 6.25 -2.88 25.03
CA ASP A 358 5.62 -2.96 26.34
C ASP A 358 5.99 -1.80 27.27
N LYS A 359 7.14 -1.13 27.06
CA LYS A 359 7.49 0.11 27.77
C LYS A 359 6.48 1.24 27.54
N GLU A 360 5.89 1.31 26.35
CA GLU A 360 4.88 2.31 25.99
C GLU A 360 3.52 1.91 26.57
N ARG A 361 3.18 0.62 26.46
CA ARG A 361 1.94 0.07 27.06
C ARG A 361 1.91 0.22 28.58
N LEU A 362 3.02 -0.08 29.27
CA LEU A 362 3.15 0.11 30.71
C LEU A 362 2.89 1.56 31.12
N ARG A 363 3.43 2.53 30.36
CA ARG A 363 3.19 3.96 30.61
C ARG A 363 1.73 4.36 30.46
N ASN A 364 0.99 3.66 29.60
CA ASN A 364 -0.43 3.89 29.35
C ASN A 364 -1.35 3.08 30.27
N GLY A 365 -0.80 2.24 31.17
CA GLY A 365 -1.59 1.34 32.01
C GLY A 365 -2.29 0.22 31.22
N GLU A 366 -1.78 -0.11 30.04
CA GLU A 366 -2.33 -1.14 29.16
C GLU A 366 -1.69 -2.50 29.43
N VAL A 367 -2.36 -3.58 29.03
CA VAL A 367 -1.80 -4.92 29.14
C VAL A 367 -0.57 -5.09 28.26
N THR A 368 0.41 -5.84 28.75
CA THR A 368 1.72 -5.98 28.10
C THR A 368 1.91 -7.40 27.61
N PHE A 369 2.45 -7.55 26.41
CA PHE A 369 2.64 -8.85 25.78
C PHE A 369 3.59 -9.73 26.60
N SER A 370 4.67 -9.15 27.14
CA SER A 370 5.66 -9.90 27.92
C SER A 370 5.07 -10.47 29.22
N SER A 371 4.13 -9.77 29.85
CA SER A 371 3.45 -10.30 31.05
C SER A 371 2.58 -11.51 30.71
N VAL A 372 1.92 -11.50 29.54
CA VAL A 372 1.15 -12.65 29.05
C VAL A 372 2.10 -13.79 28.66
N LEU A 373 3.14 -13.49 27.88
CA LEU A 373 4.11 -14.48 27.41
C LEU A 373 4.80 -15.21 28.57
N VAL A 374 5.31 -14.47 29.56
CA VAL A 374 6.03 -15.09 30.67
C VAL A 374 5.14 -16.06 31.45
N SER A 375 3.84 -15.76 31.56
CA SER A 375 2.88 -16.67 32.22
C SER A 375 2.70 -18.00 31.49
N LYS A 376 2.83 -18.02 30.16
CA LYS A 376 2.67 -19.21 29.30
C LYS A 376 3.95 -20.02 29.12
N LEU A 377 5.12 -19.45 29.44
CA LEU A 377 6.40 -20.17 29.37
C LEU A 377 6.43 -21.34 30.35
N THR A 378 6.48 -22.57 29.82
CA THR A 378 6.69 -23.80 30.60
C THR A 378 8.16 -24.21 30.57
N GLU A 379 8.57 -25.12 31.47
CA GLU A 379 9.92 -25.69 31.43
C GLU A 379 10.22 -26.37 30.09
N GLY A 380 9.27 -27.12 29.52
CA GLY A 380 9.42 -27.76 28.22
C GLY A 380 9.58 -26.75 27.07
N THR A 381 8.81 -25.66 27.09
CA THR A 381 8.95 -24.55 26.14
C THR A 381 10.34 -23.93 26.24
N LEU A 382 10.81 -23.63 27.45
CA LEU A 382 12.12 -23.02 27.67
C LEU A 382 13.26 -23.93 27.24
N LEU A 383 13.21 -25.22 27.57
CA LEU A 383 14.18 -26.22 27.12
C LEU A 383 14.27 -26.30 25.60
N SER A 384 13.16 -26.13 24.89
CA SER A 384 13.15 -26.02 23.43
C SER A 384 13.78 -24.70 22.96
N TRP A 385 13.33 -23.56 23.49
CA TRP A 385 13.77 -22.24 23.07
C TRP A 385 15.27 -22.00 23.23
N ILE A 386 15.90 -22.55 24.28
CA ILE A 386 17.34 -22.37 24.52
C ILE A 386 18.20 -23.07 23.46
N THR A 387 17.66 -24.06 22.74
CA THR A 387 18.37 -24.71 21.63
C THR A 387 18.46 -23.82 20.38
N TYR A 388 17.59 -22.82 20.29
CA TYR A 388 17.47 -21.90 19.16
C TYR A 388 18.15 -20.57 19.45
N ASN A 389 18.92 -20.06 18.49
CA ASN A 389 19.66 -18.81 18.66
C ASN A 389 18.70 -17.62 18.82
N ARG A 390 17.65 -17.52 17.99
CA ARG A 390 16.63 -16.47 18.09
C ARG A 390 15.73 -16.67 19.30
N GLY A 391 15.44 -17.92 19.67
CA GLY A 391 14.75 -18.25 20.92
C GLY A 391 15.47 -17.68 22.15
N CYS A 392 16.79 -17.86 22.23
CA CYS A 392 17.61 -17.25 23.28
C CYS A 392 17.56 -15.73 23.27
N PHE A 393 17.61 -15.08 22.09
CA PHE A 393 17.51 -13.63 21.99
C PHE A 393 16.16 -13.06 22.44
N LEU A 394 15.06 -13.82 22.28
CA LEU A 394 13.76 -13.44 22.86
C LEU A 394 13.81 -13.50 24.39
N LEU A 395 14.39 -14.56 24.96
CA LEU A 395 14.56 -14.67 26.41
C LEU A 395 15.45 -13.55 26.97
N VAL A 396 16.51 -13.16 26.26
CA VAL A 396 17.32 -11.98 26.59
C VAL A 396 16.46 -10.71 26.54
N ALA A 397 15.64 -10.53 25.50
CA ALA A 397 14.75 -9.36 25.42
C ALA A 397 13.74 -9.31 26.57
N MET A 398 13.26 -10.46 27.06
CA MET A 398 12.41 -10.56 28.25
C MET A 398 13.15 -10.17 29.53
N MET A 399 14.41 -10.57 29.68
CA MET A 399 15.27 -10.18 30.82
C MET A 399 15.70 -8.70 30.77
N GLU A 400 15.75 -8.10 29.58
CA GLU A 400 16.05 -6.67 29.38
C GLU A 400 14.79 -5.79 29.42
N ASN A 401 13.63 -6.37 29.75
CA ASN A 401 12.37 -5.65 29.83
C ASN A 401 12.38 -4.64 31.00
N ARG A 402 11.63 -3.54 30.86
CA ARG A 402 11.46 -2.53 31.93
C ARG A 402 10.45 -2.93 32.99
N ILE A 403 9.70 -4.01 32.78
CA ILE A 403 8.71 -4.53 33.72
C ILE A 403 9.40 -5.52 34.67
N GLN A 404 9.65 -5.10 35.91
CA GLN A 404 10.43 -5.90 36.87
C GLN A 404 9.82 -7.28 37.13
N SER A 405 8.49 -7.37 37.26
CA SER A 405 7.82 -8.66 37.48
C SER A 405 8.04 -9.65 36.34
N VAL A 406 8.14 -9.17 35.09
CA VAL A 406 8.47 -10.01 33.93
C VAL A 406 9.92 -10.48 34.00
N VAL A 407 10.84 -9.59 34.36
CA VAL A 407 12.27 -9.92 34.50
C VAL A 407 12.48 -10.96 35.59
N ASP A 408 11.91 -10.74 36.78
CA ASP A 408 12.02 -11.62 37.94
C ASP A 408 11.44 -13.01 37.63
N GLU A 409 10.25 -13.06 37.02
CA GLU A 409 9.59 -14.31 36.65
C GLU A 409 10.36 -15.06 35.57
N THR A 410 10.87 -14.35 34.56
CA THR A 410 11.70 -14.94 33.49
C THR A 410 12.98 -15.53 34.08
N GLN A 411 13.66 -14.79 34.96
CA GLN A 411 14.86 -15.23 35.64
C GLN A 411 14.55 -16.47 36.51
N ARG A 412 13.48 -16.43 37.31
CA ARG A 412 13.05 -17.54 38.16
C ARG A 412 12.83 -18.83 37.36
N LYS A 413 12.19 -18.74 36.19
CA LYS A 413 11.95 -19.91 35.32
C LYS A 413 13.21 -20.40 34.61
N LEU A 414 14.19 -19.53 34.33
CA LEU A 414 15.45 -19.88 33.65
C LEU A 414 16.55 -20.37 34.60
N GLN A 415 16.53 -19.99 35.88
CA GLN A 415 17.55 -20.38 36.86
C GLN A 415 17.79 -21.90 36.92
N PRO A 416 16.77 -22.78 36.96
CA PRO A 416 16.96 -24.23 36.93
C PRO A 416 17.63 -24.75 35.65
N LEU A 417 17.59 -23.97 34.56
CA LEU A 417 18.03 -24.37 33.23
C LEU A 417 19.45 -23.89 32.87
N ILE A 418 20.16 -23.19 33.76
CA ILE A 418 21.51 -22.64 33.50
C ILE A 418 22.48 -23.70 32.95
N SER A 419 22.46 -24.91 33.51
CA SER A 419 23.31 -26.02 33.06
C SER A 419 23.00 -26.46 31.63
N HIS A 420 21.74 -26.39 31.20
CA HIS A 420 21.30 -26.68 29.84
C HIS A 420 21.68 -25.54 28.88
N ILE A 421 21.54 -24.30 29.31
CA ILE A 421 21.91 -23.11 28.52
C ILE A 421 23.42 -23.10 28.26
N ARG A 422 24.24 -23.40 29.26
CA ARG A 422 25.71 -23.46 29.13
C ARG A 422 26.19 -24.49 28.10
N LYS A 423 25.41 -25.54 27.86
CA LYS A 423 25.73 -26.59 26.87
C LYS A 423 25.47 -26.15 25.43
N GLN A 424 24.69 -25.09 25.21
CA GLN A 424 24.36 -24.61 23.87
C GLN A 424 25.51 -23.81 23.29
N THR A 425 25.68 -23.87 21.97
CA THR A 425 26.80 -23.24 21.24
C THR A 425 26.42 -21.93 20.57
N SER A 426 25.13 -21.56 20.60
CA SER A 426 24.65 -20.34 19.94
C SER A 426 25.10 -19.07 20.66
N VAL A 427 25.29 -17.99 19.91
CA VAL A 427 25.64 -16.67 20.46
C VAL A 427 24.56 -16.18 21.41
N GLY A 428 23.28 -16.39 21.05
CA GLY A 428 22.15 -16.05 21.89
C GLY A 428 22.20 -16.75 23.25
N ALA A 429 22.52 -18.06 23.29
CA ALA A 429 22.63 -18.80 24.54
C ALA A 429 23.79 -18.32 25.42
N SER A 430 24.94 -17.99 24.81
CA SER A 430 26.09 -17.41 25.52
C SER A 430 25.72 -16.08 26.20
N ILE A 431 25.01 -15.20 25.49
CA ILE A 431 24.53 -13.92 26.03
C ILE A 431 23.50 -14.16 27.14
N LEU A 432 22.55 -15.08 26.94
CA LEU A 432 21.55 -15.43 27.94
C LEU A 432 22.19 -15.96 29.23
N HIS A 433 23.16 -16.87 29.11
CA HIS A 433 23.91 -17.38 30.26
C HIS A 433 24.64 -16.26 31.01
N LYS A 434 25.32 -15.36 30.28
CA LYS A 434 26.02 -14.22 30.89
C LYS A 434 25.05 -13.31 31.64
N ARG A 435 23.83 -13.11 31.12
CA ARG A 435 22.79 -12.30 31.78
C ARG A 435 22.22 -12.94 33.04
N LEU A 436 22.10 -14.27 33.09
CA LEU A 436 21.58 -15.00 34.26
C LEU A 436 22.59 -15.14 35.40
N THR A 437 23.87 -14.96 35.11
CA THR A 437 25.00 -15.15 36.05
C THR A 437 25.70 -13.85 36.45
N ALA A 438 25.28 -12.73 35.87
CA ALA A 438 25.65 -11.37 36.29
C ALA A 438 24.66 -10.91 37.37
#